data_AF-A0A3B5LVR2-F1
#
_entry.id   AF-A0A3B5LVR2-F1
#
_cell.length_a   1.000
_cell.length_b   1.000
_cell.length_c   1.000
_cell.angle_alpha   90.00
_cell.angle_beta   90.00
_cell.angle_gamma   90.00
#
_symmetry.space_group_name_H-M   'P 1'
#
loop_
_entity.id
_entity.type
_entity.pdbx_description
1 polymer ?
#
loop_
_entity_poly.entity_id
_entity_poly.type
_entity_poly.pdbx_seq_one_letter_code
_entity_poly.pdbx_strand_id
1 'polypeptide(L)'
;MRFILFYYSFCSVHNARLIKEFFQENNITLLDHPACSPDLNPIENIWGWMAREVYKNGHQFQTVDALREAIFNTWSNVPTSLLETLASSMPKRLFEVINKNGGATHY
;
A
#
# COMPACT_ATOMS: atom_id res chain seq x y z
N MET A 1 -6.34 7.45 -22.44
CA MET A 1 -7.10 7.46 -21.18
C MET A 1 -6.19 6.93 -20.09
N ARG A 2 -5.82 7.76 -19.10
CA ARG A 2 -4.89 7.37 -18.03
C ARG A 2 -5.72 6.76 -16.91
N PHE A 3 -5.72 5.43 -16.79
CA PHE A 3 -6.40 4.74 -15.70
C PHE A 3 -5.59 4.95 -14.43
N ILE A 4 -6.15 5.69 -13.46
CA ILE A 4 -5.60 5.76 -12.11
C ILE A 4 -6.32 4.66 -11.32
N LEU A 5 -5.63 3.55 -11.09
CA LEU A 5 -6.12 2.47 -10.24
C LEU A 5 -5.77 2.82 -8.78
N PHE A 6 -6.78 3.18 -8.00
CA PHE A 6 -6.62 3.41 -6.57
C PHE A 6 -6.80 2.09 -5.81
N TYR A 7 -5.76 1.67 -5.10
CA TYR A 7 -5.80 0.49 -4.23
C TYR A 7 -6.13 0.95 -2.82
N TYR A 8 -7.20 0.41 -2.24
CA TYR A 8 -7.84 0.98 -1.07
C TYR A 8 -8.28 -0.10 -0.07
N SER A 9 -8.08 0.12 1.24
CA SER A 9 -8.51 -0.82 2.27
C SER A 9 -10.02 -0.72 2.53
N PHE A 10 -10.74 -1.83 2.54
CA PHE A 10 -12.21 -1.86 2.67
C PHE A 10 -12.73 -1.54 4.10
N CYS A 11 -12.05 -0.67 4.86
CA CYS A 11 -12.51 -0.24 6.18
C CYS A 11 -13.81 0.58 6.07
N SER A 12 -14.72 0.45 7.05
CA SER A 12 -16.09 0.97 7.00
C SER A 12 -16.16 2.49 6.78
N VAL A 13 -15.20 3.25 7.31
CA VAL A 13 -15.06 4.70 7.13
C VAL A 13 -14.84 5.11 5.66
N HIS A 14 -14.45 4.17 4.81
CA HIS A 14 -14.12 4.41 3.41
C HIS A 14 -15.17 3.89 2.43
N ASN A 15 -16.17 3.17 2.94
CA ASN A 15 -17.39 2.83 2.21
C ASN A 15 -18.52 3.84 2.44
N ALA A 16 -18.23 4.94 3.15
CA ALA A 16 -19.15 6.04 3.36
C ALA A 16 -19.61 6.62 2.01
N ARG A 17 -20.89 7.02 1.93
CA ARG A 17 -21.49 7.59 0.72
C ARG A 17 -20.67 8.75 0.15
N LEU A 18 -20.21 9.64 1.02
CA LEU A 18 -19.39 10.81 0.64
C LEU A 18 -18.10 10.43 -0.08
N ILE A 19 -17.46 9.33 0.32
CA ILE A 19 -16.23 8.84 -0.32
C ILE A 19 -16.53 8.26 -1.71
N LYS A 20 -17.65 7.55 -1.84
CA LYS A 20 -18.11 7.01 -3.15
C LYS A 20 -18.48 8.13 -4.12
N GLU A 21 -19.20 9.14 -3.65
CA GLU A 21 -19.56 10.34 -4.43
C GLU A 21 -18.29 11.08 -4.90
N PHE A 22 -17.32 11.30 -4.00
CA PHE A 22 -16.04 11.91 -4.38
C PHE A 22 -15.31 11.16 -5.50
N PHE A 23 -15.24 9.82 -5.42
CA PHE A 23 -14.57 9.05 -6.48
C PHE A 23 -15.32 9.12 -7.82
N GLN A 24 -16.66 9.09 -7.78
CA GLN A 24 -17.48 9.26 -8.99
C GLN A 24 -17.29 10.63 -9.62
N GLU A 25 -17.34 11.71 -8.83
CA GLU A 25 -17.16 13.09 -9.31
C GLU A 25 -15.77 13.33 -9.92
N ASN A 26 -14.74 12.66 -9.39
CA ASN A 26 -13.36 12.79 -9.87
C ASN A 26 -12.98 11.76 -10.95
N ASN A 27 -13.94 10.98 -11.48
CA ASN A 27 -13.69 9.92 -12.47
C ASN A 27 -12.60 8.91 -12.03
N ILE A 28 -12.58 8.56 -10.74
CA ILE A 28 -11.65 7.59 -10.17
C ILE A 28 -12.34 6.22 -10.12
N THR A 29 -11.79 5.25 -10.85
CA THR A 29 -12.23 3.86 -10.78
C THR A 29 -11.54 3.16 -9.62
N LEU A 30 -12.32 2.64 -8.68
CA LEU A 30 -11.81 1.77 -7.62
C LEU A 30 -11.67 0.34 -8.13
N LEU A 31 -10.58 -0.33 -7.73
CA LEU A 31 -10.47 -1.77 -7.89
C LEU A 31 -11.31 -2.44 -6.80
N ASP A 32 -12.15 -3.41 -7.17
CA ASP A 32 -12.76 -4.31 -6.19
C ASP A 32 -11.66 -5.13 -5.52
N HIS A 33 -11.56 -5.05 -4.20
CA HIS A 33 -10.54 -5.73 -3.43
C HIS A 33 -11.17 -6.43 -2.21
N PRO A 34 -10.82 -7.70 -1.92
CA PRO A 34 -11.35 -8.40 -0.76
C PRO A 34 -11.02 -7.70 0.57
N ALA A 35 -12.01 -7.67 1.46
CA ALA A 35 -11.80 -7.20 2.83
C ALA A 35 -10.76 -8.08 3.54
N CYS A 36 -9.97 -7.47 4.43
CA CYS A 36 -8.97 -8.16 5.26
C CYS A 36 -7.84 -8.89 4.50
N SER A 37 -7.47 -8.42 3.29
CA SER A 37 -6.35 -8.95 2.51
C SER A 37 -5.17 -7.95 2.44
N PRO A 38 -4.38 -7.79 3.52
CA PRO A 38 -3.20 -6.93 3.52
C PRO A 38 -2.08 -7.47 2.61
N ASP A 39 -2.04 -8.78 2.40
CA ASP A 39 -1.10 -9.50 1.54
C ASP A 39 -1.23 -9.10 0.06
N LEU A 40 -2.41 -8.65 -0.34
CA LEU A 40 -2.65 -8.08 -1.66
C LEU A 40 -2.31 -6.59 -1.75
N ASN A 41 -2.06 -5.90 -0.63
CA ASN A 41 -1.84 -4.45 -0.58
C ASN A 41 -0.34 -4.10 -0.64
N PRO A 42 0.20 -3.65 -1.79
CA PRO A 42 1.65 -3.47 -1.90
C PRO A 42 2.19 -2.34 -1.03
N ILE A 43 1.35 -1.42 -0.55
CA ILE A 43 1.78 -0.35 0.35
C ILE A 43 2.28 -0.91 1.70
N GLU A 44 1.80 -2.08 2.13
CA GLU A 44 2.29 -2.74 3.35
C GLU A 44 3.77 -3.12 3.21
N ASN A 45 4.19 -3.52 2.00
CA ASN A 45 5.59 -3.80 1.73
C ASN A 45 6.44 -2.51 1.70
N ILE A 46 5.87 -1.39 1.26
CA ILE A 46 6.51 -0.06 1.33
C ILE A 46 6.70 0.34 2.80
N TRP A 47 5.68 0.22 3.65
CA TRP A 47 5.80 0.50 5.08
C TRP A 47 6.85 -0.38 5.75
N GLY A 48 6.87 -1.68 5.43
CA GLY A 48 7.91 -2.58 5.93
C GLY A 48 9.31 -2.19 5.47
N TRP A 49 9.48 -1.77 4.21
CA TRP A 49 10.76 -1.28 3.70
C TRP A 49 11.19 0.02 4.40
N MET A 50 10.28 0.98 4.54
CA MET A 50 10.55 2.24 5.22
C MET A 50 10.96 2.04 6.67
N ALA A 51 10.25 1.18 7.41
CA ALA A 51 10.61 0.87 8.79
C ALA A 51 12.04 0.31 8.89
N ARG A 52 12.42 -0.58 7.97
CA ARG A 52 13.79 -1.13 7.94
C ARG A 52 14.85 -0.07 7.63
N GLU A 53 14.56 0.88 6.74
CA GLU A 53 15.50 1.94 6.40
C GLU A 53 15.58 3.03 7.49
N VAL A 54 14.46 3.43 8.08
CA VAL A 54 14.41 4.41 9.18
C VAL A 54 15.17 3.90 10.40
N TYR A 55 15.01 2.62 10.76
CA TYR A 55 15.64 1.99 11.92
C TYR A 55 16.90 1.18 11.57
N LYS A 56 17.49 1.43 10.41
CA LYS A 56 18.65 0.68 9.90
C LYS A 56 19.79 0.67 10.91
N ASN A 57 20.47 -0.46 11.03
CA ASN A 57 21.56 -0.67 12.00
C ASN A 57 21.16 -0.42 13.46
N GLY A 58 19.86 -0.53 13.79
CA GLY A 58 19.35 -0.32 15.13
C GLY A 58 19.25 1.14 15.55
N HIS A 59 19.30 2.09 14.60
CA HIS A 59 19.15 3.53 14.87
C HIS A 59 17.94 3.81 15.77
N GLN A 60 18.11 4.60 16.82
CA GLN A 60 17.02 5.05 17.69
C GLN A 60 16.93 6.58 17.69
N PHE A 61 15.71 7.11 17.79
CA PHE A 61 15.45 8.54 17.80
C PHE A 61 15.12 9.00 19.21
N GLN A 62 15.68 10.16 19.62
CA GLN A 62 15.45 10.74 20.95
C GLN A 62 14.23 11.68 20.99
N THR A 63 13.75 12.13 19.83
CA THR A 63 12.62 13.05 19.71
C THR A 63 11.69 12.62 18.58
N VAL A 64 10.41 13.00 18.72
CA VAL A 64 9.40 12.77 17.69
C VAL A 64 9.73 13.52 16.41
N ASP A 65 10.31 14.72 16.51
CA ASP A 65 10.64 15.53 15.33
C ASP A 65 11.79 14.93 14.51
N ALA A 66 12.82 14.38 15.17
CA ALA A 66 13.89 13.67 14.47
C ALA A 66 13.37 12.40 13.77
N LEU A 67 12.46 11.66 14.41
CA LEU A 67 11.81 10.50 13.78
C LEU A 67 10.95 10.92 12.57
N ARG A 68 10.18 12.01 12.70
CA ARG A 68 9.37 12.54 11.59
C ARG A 68 10.24 12.93 10.40
N GLU A 69 11.32 13.66 10.63
CA GLU A 69 12.25 14.05 9.58
C GLU A 69 12.83 12.83 8.87
N ALA A 70 13.27 11.81 9.62
CA ALA A 70 13.77 10.57 9.05
C ALA A 70 12.69 9.86 8.19
N ILE A 71 11.45 9.78 8.67
CA ILE A 71 10.34 9.17 7.90
C ILE A 71 10.09 9.92 6.59
N PHE A 72 10.04 11.27 6.61
CA PHE A 72 9.82 12.07 5.40
C PHE A 72 10.99 11.95 4.41
N ASN A 73 12.21 11.92 4.92
CA ASN A 73 13.41 11.71 4.11
C ASN A 73 13.40 10.32 3.47
N THR A 74 13.09 9.26 4.23
CA THR A 74 12.99 7.90 3.69
C THR A 74 11.86 7.79 2.66
N TRP A 75 10.69 8.39 2.91
CA TRP A 75 9.57 8.40 1.96
C TRP A 75 9.95 9.06 0.63
N SER A 76 10.62 10.21 0.69
CA SER A 76 11.05 10.95 -0.50
C SER A 76 12.12 10.20 -1.31
N ASN A 77 12.78 9.22 -0.71
CA ASN A 77 13.83 8.40 -1.32
C ASN A 77 13.41 6.95 -1.57
N VAL A 78 12.11 6.64 -1.57
CA VAL A 78 11.62 5.30 -1.96
C VAL A 78 12.13 4.98 -3.37
N PRO A 79 12.87 3.87 -3.56
CA PRO A 79 13.43 3.52 -4.86
C PRO A 79 12.33 3.23 -5.88
N THR A 80 12.42 3.81 -7.07
CA THR A 80 11.49 3.50 -8.18
C THR A 80 11.47 2.00 -8.49
N SER A 81 12.63 1.34 -8.42
CA SER A 81 12.74 -0.11 -8.63
C SER A 81 11.92 -0.94 -7.64
N LEU A 82 11.78 -0.47 -6.39
CA LEU A 82 10.90 -1.11 -5.41
C LEU A 82 9.44 -0.97 -5.82
N LEU A 83 9.03 0.23 -6.24
CA LEU A 83 7.66 0.48 -6.72
C LEU A 83 7.32 -0.38 -7.94
N GLU A 84 8.23 -0.45 -8.91
CA GLU A 84 8.08 -1.27 -10.12
C GLU A 84 7.98 -2.77 -9.80
N THR A 85 8.82 -3.24 -8.87
CA THR A 85 8.78 -4.64 -8.41
C THR A 85 7.45 -4.97 -7.74
N LEU A 86 6.97 -4.08 -6.87
CA LEU A 86 5.70 -4.25 -6.16
C LEU A 86 4.52 -4.25 -7.13
N ALA A 87 4.47 -3.29 -8.05
CA ALA A 87 3.44 -3.22 -9.09
C ALA A 87 3.44 -4.49 -9.98
N SER A 88 4.62 -4.92 -10.40
CA SER A 88 4.78 -6.12 -11.24
C SER A 88 4.43 -7.42 -10.51
N SER A 89 4.43 -7.43 -9.18
CA SER A 89 4.06 -8.60 -8.38
C SER A 89 2.54 -8.87 -8.33
N MET A 90 1.70 -7.85 -8.60
CA MET A 90 0.25 -7.94 -8.39
C MET A 90 -0.43 -9.11 -9.14
N PRO A 91 -0.14 -9.37 -10.43
CA PRO A 91 -0.73 -10.52 -11.11
C PRO A 91 -0.44 -11.86 -10.41
N LYS A 92 0.77 -12.01 -9.85
CA LYS A 92 1.16 -13.23 -9.13
C LYS A 92 0.43 -13.35 -7.79
N ARG A 93 0.27 -12.24 -7.05
CA ARG A 93 -0.49 -12.22 -5.79
C ARG A 93 -1.94 -12.64 -6.01
N LEU A 94 -2.58 -12.08 -7.04
CA LEU A 94 -3.95 -12.42 -7.44
C LEU A 94 -4.08 -13.90 -7.82
N PHE A 95 -3.12 -14.42 -8.61
CA PHE A 95 -3.10 -15.83 -8.98
C PHE A 95 -2.98 -16.76 -7.77
N GLU A 96 -2.18 -16.39 -6.77
CA GLU A 96 -2.07 -17.16 -5.52
C GLU A 96 -3.36 -17.15 -4.71
N VAL A 97 -4.04 -16.01 -4.59
CA VAL A 97 -5.36 -15.93 -3.93
C VAL A 97 -6.37 -16.83 -4.63
N ILE A 98 -6.40 -16.80 -5.96
CA ILE A 98 -7.29 -17.67 -6.76
C ILE A 98 -6.98 -19.15 -6.48
N ASN A 99 -5.71 -19.55 -6.56
CA ASN A 99 -5.31 -20.95 -6.29
C ASN A 99 -5.59 -21.40 -4.86
N LYS A 100 -5.59 -20.47 -3.91
CA LYS A 100 -5.92 -20.71 -2.51
C LYS A 100 -7.41 -20.53 -2.21
N ASN A 101 -8.26 -20.38 -3.22
CA ASN A 101 -9.70 -20.15 -3.07
C ASN A 101 -10.04 -19.00 -2.11
N GLY A 102 -9.33 -17.88 -2.22
CA GLY A 102 -9.49 -16.72 -1.33
C GLY A 102 -8.63 -16.76 -0.06
N GLY A 103 -7.82 -17.81 0.14
CA GLY A 103 -6.92 -17.93 1.28
C GLY A 103 -5.68 -17.01 1.19
N ALA A 104 -5.04 -16.79 2.33
CA ALA A 104 -3.89 -15.88 2.47
C ALA A 104 -2.68 -16.29 1.60
N THR A 105 -2.06 -15.32 0.95
CA THR A 105 -0.81 -15.50 0.20
C THR A 105 0.41 -15.44 1.12
N HIS A 106 1.60 -15.59 0.55
CA HIS A 106 2.87 -15.49 1.31
C HIS A 106 3.43 -14.06 1.37
N TYR A 107 2.70 -13.09 0.82
CA TYR A 107 3.12 -11.70 0.64
C TYR A 107 2.81 -10.79 1.84
#